data_AF-A0A8K0AK42-F1
#
_entry.id   AF-A0A8K0AK42-F1
#
_cell.length_a   1.000
_cell.length_b   1.000
_cell.length_c   1.000
_cell.angle_alpha   90.00
_cell.angle_beta   90.00
_cell.angle_gamma   90.00
#
_symmetry.space_group_name_H-M   'P 1'
#
loop_
_entity.id
_entity.type
_entity.pdbx_description
1 polymer ?
#
loop_
_entity_poly.entity_id
_entity_poly.type
_entity_poly.pdbx_seq_one_letter_code
_entity_poly.pdbx_strand_id
1 'polypeptide(L)'
;MSNGPHYLFLQHSRLTDEVQKYVSSFVQYIASIVEPDTEPSRRIISFLPDRNGVVLVGFQDSTVRVIHRFLEKMDEEKRTLKFTVHLVLAESHRMTSNFSF
;
A
#
# COMPACT_ATOMS: atom_id res chain seq x y z
N MET A 1 0.08 2.45 -22.24
CA MET A 1 0.50 3.87 -22.26
C MET A 1 1.42 4.06 -21.08
N SER A 2 2.58 4.71 -21.23
CA SER A 2 3.50 4.90 -20.10
C SER A 2 2.92 5.96 -19.17
N ASN A 3 2.38 5.52 -18.03
CA ASN A 3 2.01 6.45 -16.97
C ASN A 3 3.32 7.00 -16.39
N GLY A 4 3.51 8.31 -16.53
CA GLY A 4 4.69 9.00 -16.05
C GLY A 4 4.86 8.89 -14.53
N PRO A 5 5.94 9.45 -13.97
CA PRO A 5 6.12 9.47 -12.52
C PRO A 5 4.99 10.25 -11.84
N HIS A 6 4.44 9.70 -10.77
CA HIS A 6 3.47 10.37 -9.91
C HIS A 6 4.15 10.87 -8.64
N TYR A 7 3.94 12.14 -8.31
CA TYR A 7 4.46 12.75 -7.09
C TYR A 7 3.34 12.90 -6.06
N LEU A 8 3.56 12.36 -4.86
CA LEU A 8 2.68 12.48 -3.70
C LEU A 8 3.39 13.32 -2.63
N PHE A 9 2.72 14.32 -2.09
CA PHE A 9 3.25 15.19 -1.05
C PHE A 9 2.54 14.92 0.28
N LEU A 10 3.31 14.66 1.35
CA LEU A 10 2.75 14.59 2.70
C LEU A 10 2.69 16.02 3.27
N GLN A 11 1.53 16.44 3.77
CA GLN A 11 1.30 17.80 4.25
C GLN A 11 1.54 17.93 5.77
N HIS A 12 1.27 16.88 6.54
CA HIS A 12 1.20 16.94 8.01
C HIS A 12 2.25 16.09 8.72
N SER A 13 2.85 15.13 8.02
CA SER A 13 3.85 14.19 8.54
C SER A 13 5.21 14.42 7.91
N ARG A 14 6.29 14.28 8.68
CA ARG A 14 7.65 14.32 8.15
C ARG A 14 8.06 12.95 7.62
N LEU A 15 8.69 12.92 6.45
CA LEU A 15 9.17 11.71 5.78
C LEU A 15 10.45 11.13 6.41
N THR A 16 10.37 10.72 7.68
CA THR A 16 11.48 10.03 8.38
C THR A 16 11.75 8.65 7.78
N ASP A 17 12.90 8.06 8.07
CA ASP A 17 13.26 6.72 7.57
C ASP A 17 12.24 5.64 7.98
N GLU A 18 11.64 5.78 9.16
CA GLU A 18 10.58 4.88 9.63
C GLU A 18 9.31 5.03 8.79
N VAL A 19 8.88 6.27 8.54
CA VAL A 19 7.72 6.58 7.69
C VAL A 19 7.97 6.10 6.25
N GLN A 20 9.19 6.26 5.73
CA GLN A 20 9.56 5.76 4.40
C GLN A 20 9.39 4.24 4.28
N LYS A 21 9.90 3.46 5.24
CA LYS A 21 9.75 1.99 5.27
C LYS A 21 8.27 1.60 5.32
N TYR A 22 7.51 2.31 6.15
CA TYR A 22 6.09 2.08 6.28
C TYR A 22 5.34 2.36 4.96
N VAL A 23 5.54 3.55 4.38
CA VAL A 23 4.91 3.95 3.12
C VAL A 23 5.30 3.00 2.00
N SER A 24 6.57 2.59 1.91
CA SER A 24 7.03 1.61 0.92
C SER A 24 6.25 0.30 1.02
N SER A 25 6.17 -0.26 2.23
CA SER A 25 5.45 -1.52 2.48
C SER A 25 3.95 -1.40 2.16
N PHE A 26 3.35 -0.29 2.56
CA PHE A 26 1.93 -0.01 2.30
C PHE A 26 1.63 0.11 0.79
N VAL A 27 2.42 0.90 0.07
CA VAL A 27 2.27 1.09 -1.37
C VAL A 27 2.41 -0.23 -2.11
N GLN A 28 3.41 -1.05 -1.76
CA GLN A 28 3.60 -2.37 -2.37
C GLN A 28 2.40 -3.30 -2.08
N TYR A 29 1.89 -3.30 -0.85
CA TYR A 29 0.73 -4.10 -0.46
C TYR A 29 -0.52 -3.70 -1.26
N ILE A 30 -0.86 -2.41 -1.30
CA ILE A 30 -2.00 -1.92 -2.07
C ILE A 30 -1.86 -2.25 -3.55
N ALA A 31 -0.68 -2.04 -4.14
CA ALA A 31 -0.45 -2.35 -5.55
C ALA A 31 -0.55 -3.85 -5.85
N SER A 32 -0.21 -4.72 -4.90
CA SER A 32 -0.38 -6.18 -5.04
C SER A 32 -1.85 -6.62 -5.09
N ILE A 33 -2.75 -5.86 -4.44
CA ILE A 33 -4.19 -6.13 -4.41
C ILE A 33 -4.88 -5.54 -5.64
N VAL A 34 -4.56 -4.29 -5.97
CA VAL A 34 -5.27 -3.54 -7.03
C VAL A 34 -4.79 -3.95 -8.43
N GLU A 35 -3.54 -4.37 -8.56
CA GLU A 35 -2.92 -4.75 -9.82
C GLU A 35 -2.11 -6.06 -9.65
N PRO A 36 -2.79 -7.20 -9.43
CA PRO A 36 -2.12 -8.48 -9.15
C PRO A 36 -1.29 -9.02 -10.33
N ASP A 37 -1.70 -8.71 -11.56
CA ASP A 37 -1.06 -9.22 -12.78
C ASP A 37 0.15 -8.40 -13.25
N THR A 38 0.46 -7.30 -12.56
CA THR A 38 1.58 -6.43 -12.94
C THR A 38 2.85 -6.83 -12.20
N GLU A 39 3.92 -7.09 -12.95
CA GLU A 39 5.23 -7.46 -12.40
C GLU A 39 5.73 -6.41 -11.39
N PRO A 40 6.05 -6.80 -10.14
CA PRO A 40 6.55 -5.86 -9.13
C PRO A 40 7.84 -5.13 -9.54
N SER A 41 8.67 -5.76 -10.37
CA SER A 41 9.93 -5.19 -10.88
C SER A 41 9.75 -3.93 -11.72
N ARG A 42 8.53 -3.68 -12.23
CA ARG A 42 8.21 -2.47 -13.00
C ARG A 42 7.84 -1.28 -12.11
N ARG A 43 7.67 -1.50 -10.81
CA ARG A 43 7.24 -0.48 -9.84
C ARG A 43 8.45 0.05 -9.08
N ILE A 44 8.62 1.37 -9.10
CA ILE A 44 9.67 2.04 -8.34
C ILE A 44 9.01 3.03 -7.38
N ILE A 45 9.39 2.94 -6.12
CA ILE A 45 9.01 3.89 -5.07
C ILE A 45 10.29 4.63 -4.69
N SER A 46 10.31 5.94 -4.90
CA SER A 46 11.44 6.79 -4.52
C SER A 46 11.00 7.85 -3.52
N PHE A 47 11.85 8.17 -2.56
CA PHE A 47 11.56 9.13 -1.52
C PHE A 47 12.43 10.38 -1.72
N LEU A 48 11.80 11.55 -1.54
CA LEU A 48 12.45 12.86 -1.60
C LEU A 48 12.23 13.54 -0.23
N PRO A 49 13.02 13.21 0.81
CA PRO A 49 12.79 13.69 2.18
C PRO A 49 12.83 15.22 2.27
N ASP A 50 13.74 15.88 1.56
CA ASP A 50 13.88 17.34 1.52
C ASP A 50 12.64 18.05 0.95
N ARG A 51 11.83 17.32 0.19
CA ARG A 51 10.57 17.80 -0.40
C ARG A 51 9.34 17.13 0.22
N ASN A 52 9.52 16.37 1.30
CA ASN A 52 8.48 15.59 1.95
C ASN A 52 7.61 14.77 0.96
N GLY A 53 8.24 14.25 -0.09
CA GLY A 53 7.55 13.68 -1.23
C GLY A 53 7.88 12.21 -1.50
N VAL A 54 6.92 11.52 -2.11
CA VAL A 54 7.03 10.14 -2.60
C VAL A 54 6.80 10.16 -4.10
N VAL A 55 7.70 9.54 -4.86
CA VAL A 55 7.59 9.38 -6.31
C VAL A 55 7.26 7.92 -6.62
N LEU A 56 6.17 7.71 -7.35
CA LEU A 56 5.71 6.41 -7.80
C LEU A 56 5.87 6.30 -9.31
N VAL A 57 6.62 5.30 -9.78
CA VAL A 57 6.84 5.04 -11.22
C VAL A 57 6.36 3.63 -11.56
N GLY A 58 5.67 3.49 -12.70
CA GLY A 58 5.19 2.20 -13.18
C GLY A 58 3.92 1.70 -12.48
N PHE A 59 3.16 2.60 -11.86
CA PHE A 59 1.84 2.33 -11.28
C PHE A 59 0.74 2.83 -12.21
N GLN A 60 -0.43 2.18 -12.22
CA GLN A 60 -1.59 2.72 -12.93
C GLN A 60 -2.21 3.89 -12.16
N ASP A 61 -2.84 4.82 -12.89
CA ASP A 61 -3.48 6.00 -12.31
C ASP A 61 -4.54 5.65 -11.27
N SER A 62 -5.28 4.56 -11.48
CA SER A 62 -6.29 4.05 -10.55
C SER A 62 -5.66 3.67 -9.21
N THR A 63 -4.56 2.93 -9.24
CA THR A 63 -3.80 2.50 -8.06
C THR A 63 -3.18 3.68 -7.33
N VAL A 64 -2.59 4.63 -8.07
CA VAL A 64 -2.04 5.87 -7.49
C VAL A 64 -3.12 6.68 -6.79
N ARG A 65 -4.34 6.78 -7.34
CA ARG A 65 -5.47 7.46 -6.66
C ARG A 65 -5.87 6.77 -5.37
N VAL A 66 -5.88 5.43 -5.33
CA VAL A 66 -6.15 4.68 -4.10
C VAL A 66 -5.07 4.97 -3.06
N ILE A 67 -3.80 4.81 -3.44
CA ILE A 67 -2.65 5.10 -2.58
C ILE A 67 -2.71 6.53 -2.03
N HIS A 68 -2.94 7.53 -2.89
CA HIS A 68 -3.04 8.93 -2.50
C HIS A 68 -4.09 9.12 -1.41
N ARG A 69 -5.34 8.66 -1.63
CA ARG A 69 -6.42 8.83 -0.64
C ARG A 69 -6.11 8.20 0.70
N PHE A 70 -5.46 7.04 0.71
CA PHE A 70 -5.08 6.39 1.96
C PHE A 70 -3.96 7.14 2.68
N LEU A 71 -2.91 7.54 1.95
CA LEU A 71 -1.80 8.29 2.53
C LEU A 71 -2.23 9.68 3.00
N GLU A 72 -3.08 10.37 2.25
CA GLU A 72 -3.68 11.66 2.62
C GLU A 72 -4.47 11.54 3.93
N LYS A 73 -5.38 10.56 4.02
CA LYS A 73 -6.15 10.32 5.24
C LYS A 73 -5.26 10.00 6.43
N MET A 74 -4.23 9.17 6.23
CA MET A 74 -3.28 8.83 7.27
C MET A 74 -2.45 10.03 7.74
N ASP A 75 -2.05 10.87 6.79
CA ASP A 75 -1.28 12.08 7.04
C ASP A 75 -2.09 13.10 7.85
N GLU A 76 -3.35 13.33 7.47
CA GLU A 76 -4.30 14.19 8.20
C GLU A 76 -4.53 13.75 9.64
N GLU A 77 -4.63 12.43 9.89
CA GLU A 77 -5.01 11.92 11.20
C GLU A 77 -3.89 12.08 12.27
N LYS A 78 -2.64 12.44 11.90
CA LYS A 78 -1.47 12.58 12.82
C LYS A 78 -1.24 11.40 13.77
N ARG A 79 -1.82 10.23 13.50
CA ARG A 79 -1.73 9.07 14.39
C ARG A 79 -0.45 8.32 14.11
N THR A 80 0.33 8.06 15.16
CA THR A 80 1.32 6.99 15.18
C THR A 80 0.60 5.73 14.70
N LEU A 81 0.96 5.24 13.51
CA LEU A 81 0.27 4.13 12.89
C LEU A 81 0.46 2.86 13.72
N LYS A 82 -0.52 2.53 14.56
CA LYS A 82 -0.59 1.24 15.24
C LYS A 82 -1.39 0.29 14.36
N PHE A 83 -0.70 -0.57 13.62
CA PHE A 83 -1.32 -1.69 12.92
C PHE A 83 -1.65 -2.78 13.92
N THR A 84 -2.93 -3.01 14.16
CA THR A 84 -3.40 -4.22 14.81
C THR A 84 -3.65 -5.27 13.73
N VAL A 85 -2.76 -6.26 13.62
CA VAL A 85 -2.96 -7.40 12.72
C VAL A 85 -3.92 -8.37 13.39
N HIS A 86 -5.14 -8.45 12.87
CA HIS A 86 -6.08 -9.49 13.25
C HIS A 86 -5.86 -10.71 12.36
N LEU A 87 -5.16 -11.72 12.89
CA LEU A 87 -5.00 -13.02 12.24
C LEU A 87 -6.30 -13.79 12.41
N VAL A 88 -7.13 -13.81 11.36
CA VAL A 88 -8.31 -14.67 11.30
C VAL A 88 -7.90 -15.95 10.58
N LEU A 89 -7.80 -17.05 11.32
CA LEU A 89 -7.73 -18.39 10.73
C LEU A 89 -9.07 -18.65 10.05
N ALA A 90 -9.10 -18.60 8.72
CA ALA A 90 -10.23 -19.12 7.97
C ALA A 90 -10.26 -20.63 8.19
N GLU A 91 -11.21 -21.12 8.98
CA GLU A 91 -11.47 -22.55 9.07
C GLU A 91 -11.77 -23.07 7.67
N SER A 92 -10.90 -23.97 7.18
CA SER A 92 -11.15 -24.67 5.94
C SER A 92 -12.47 -25.40 6.08
N HIS A 93 -13.49 -25.03 5.30
CA HIS A 93 -14.66 -25.86 5.10
C HIS A 93 -14.21 -27.18 4.44
N ARG A 94 -13.87 -28.16 5.27
CA ARG A 94 -13.79 -29.55 4.86
C ARG A 94 -15.22 -30.05 4.71
N MET A 95 -15.68 -30.08 3.46
CA MET A 95 -16.59 -31.12 3.02
C MET A 95 -16.02 -32.47 3.48
N THR A 96 -16.73 -33.17 4.36
CA THR A 96 -16.72 -34.63 4.39
C THR A 96 -18.16 -35.11 4.49
N SER A 97 -18.62 -35.60 3.34
CA SER A 97 -19.67 -36.59 3.10
C SER A 97 -20.23 -37.32 4.34
N ASN A 98 -21.56 -37.45 4.34
CA ASN A 98 -22.33 -38.47 5.05
C ASN A 98 -21.55 -39.78 5.24
N PHE A 99 -21.23 -40.10 6.49
CA PHE A 99 -20.97 -41.45 6.94
C PHE A 99 -22.01 -41.78 8.02
N SER A 100 -22.91 -42.69 7.69
CA SER A 100 -23.83 -43.35 8.63
C SER A 100 -23.18 -44.65 9.13
N PHE A 101 -23.32 -44.93 10.43
CA PHE A 101 -22.97 -46.21 11.06
C PHE A 101 -23.86 -47.35 10.56
#